data_AF-T1A2M7-F1
#
_entry.id   AF-T1A2M7-F1
#
_cell.length_a   1.000
_cell.length_b   1.000
_cell.length_c   1.000
_cell.angle_alpha   90.00
_cell.angle_beta   90.00
_cell.angle_gamma   90.00
#
_symmetry.space_group_name_H-M   'P 1'
#
loop_
_entity.id
_entity.type
_entity.pdbx_description
1 polymer ?
#
loop_
_entity_poly.entity_id
_entity_poly.type
_entity_poly.pdbx_seq_one_letter_code
_entity_poly.pdbx_strand_id
1 'polypeptide(L)' 'RVFGIIKSVMGYRQCLLRGLKNVKGEWNLVTMSWNIKRMFAMQAC' A
#
# COMPACT_ATOMS: atom_id res chain seq x y z
N ARG A 1 7.41 -12.36 2.72
CA ARG A 1 6.46 -12.89 1.72
C ARG A 1 5.11 -12.15 1.75
N VAL A 2 4.43 -12.06 2.90
CA VAL A 2 3.12 -11.36 3.05
C VAL A 2 3.13 -9.92 2.52
N PHE A 3 4.15 -9.14 2.87
CA PHE A 3 4.27 -7.74 2.45
C PHE A 3 4.33 -7.55 0.92
N GLY A 4 4.92 -8.51 0.19
CA GLY A 4 4.93 -8.52 -1.27
C GLY A 4 3.58 -8.90 -1.88
N ILE A 5 2.87 -9.85 -1.24
CA ILE A 5 1.53 -10.28 -1.66
C ILE A 5 0.53 -9.12 -1.55
N ILE A 6 0.52 -8.41 -0.40
CA ILE A 6 -0.35 -7.25 -0.19
C ILE A 6 -0.12 -6.17 -1.25
N LYS A 7 1.16 -5.88 -1.55
CA LYS A 7 1.51 -4.94 -2.62
C LYS A 7 0.99 -5.40 -3.98
N SER A 8 1.17 -6.66 -4.33
CA SER A 8 0.69 -7.22 -5.60
C SER A 8 -0.83 -7.14 -5.74
N VAL A 9 -1.59 -7.45 -4.67
CA VAL A 9 -3.06 -7.36 -4.66
C VAL A 9 -3.55 -5.92 -4.82
N MET A 10 -2.81 -4.94 -4.28
CA MET A 10 -3.12 -3.52 -4.49
C MET A 10 -2.54 -2.93 -5.78
N GLY A 11 -1.85 -3.72 -6.62
CA GLY A 11 -1.23 -3.23 -7.85
C GLY A 11 0.03 -2.37 -7.64
N TYR A 12 0.62 -2.41 -6.45
CA TYR A 12 1.89 -1.73 -6.17
C TYR A 12 3.05 -2.46 -6.82
N ARG A 13 3.95 -1.70 -7.47
CA ARG A 13 5.24 -2.22 -7.92
C ARG A 13 6.01 -2.78 -6.72
N GLN A 14 6.60 -3.97 -6.89
CA GLN A 14 7.36 -4.60 -5.83
C GLN A 14 8.66 -3.82 -5.57
N CYS A 15 8.62 -2.88 -4.62
CA CYS A 15 9.81 -2.25 -4.06
C CYS A 15 10.35 -3.10 -2.91
N LEU A 16 11.67 -3.29 -2.90
CA LEU A 16 12.42 -4.01 -1.88
C LEU A 16 13.45 -3.04 -1.27
N LEU A 17 12.96 -1.95 -0.68
CA LEU A 17 13.86 -1.01 -0.01
C LEU A 17 14.27 -1.60 1.35
N ARG A 18 15.57 -1.84 1.53
CA ARG A 18 16.14 -2.30 2.81
C ARG A 18 16.16 -1.16 3.83
N GLY A 19 16.00 -1.51 5.10
CA GLY A 19 16.04 -0.60 6.24
C GLY A 19 14.67 -0.19 6.77
N LEU A 20 14.54 -0.09 8.09
CA LEU A 20 13.27 0.12 8.79
C LEU A 20 12.56 1.42 8.38
N LYS A 21 13.33 2.49 8.14
CA LYS A 21 12.79 3.78 7.66
C LYS A 21 12.14 3.64 6.29
N ASN A 22 12.77 2.92 5.37
CA ASN A 22 12.27 2.75 4.02
C ASN A 22 11.05 1.83 3.97
N VAL A 23 11.05 0.73 4.74
CA VAL A 23 9.88 -0.15 4.89
C VAL A 23 8.70 0.59 5.51
N LYS A 24 8.94 1.47 6.49
CA LYS A 24 7.90 2.30 7.09
C LYS A 24 7.30 3.29 6.08
N GLY A 25 8.14 3.90 5.23
CA GLY A 25 7.68 4.76 4.14
C GLY A 25 6.81 4.01 3.12
N GLU A 26 7.25 2.83 2.68
CA GLU A 26 6.47 1.96 1.80
C GLU A 26 5.12 1.58 2.43
N TRP A 27 5.12 1.21 3.70
CA TRP A 27 3.88 0.85 4.40
C TRP A 27 2.92 2.03 4.47
N ASN A 28 3.41 3.24 4.74
CA ASN A 28 2.56 4.42 4.82
C ASN A 28 1.87 4.73 3.48
N LEU A 29 2.57 4.54 2.36
CA LEU A 29 2.01 4.68 1.01
C LEU A 29 0.92 3.63 0.74
N VAL A 30 1.19 2.37 1.12
CA VAL A 30 0.22 1.27 1.03
C VAL A 30 -1.06 1.62 1.80
N THR A 31 -0.96 2.11 3.03
CA THR A 31 -2.14 2.52 3.81
C THR A 31 -2.87 3.71 3.20
N MET A 32 -2.17 4.71 2.68
CA MET A 32 -2.79 5.86 2.02
C MET A 32 -3.61 5.44 0.80
N SER A 33 -3.06 4.61 -0.08
CA SER A 33 -3.77 4.10 -1.24
C SER A 33 -5.00 3.27 -0.89
N TRP A 34 -4.92 2.47 0.17
CA TRP A 34 -6.08 1.76 0.70
C TRP A 34 -7.18 2.72 1.19
N ASN A 35 -6.80 3.76 1.94
CA ASN A 35 -7.75 4.77 2.41
C ASN A 35 -8.41 5.52 1.24
N ILE A 36 -7.64 5.90 0.22
CA ILE A 36 -8.16 6.54 -0.99
C ILE A 36 -9.16 5.61 -1.69
N LYS A 37 -8.81 4.34 -1.92
CA LYS A 37 -9.72 3.35 -2.52
C LYS A 37 -11.02 3.21 -1.72
N ARG A 38 -10.95 3.21 -0.38
CA ARG A 38 -12.13 3.21 0.48
C ARG A 38 -12.95 4.49 0.36
N MET A 39 -12.32 5.66 0.32
CA MET A 39 -13.04 6.93 0.13
C MET A 39 -13.78 6.96 -1.20
N PHE A 40 -13.20 6.44 -2.28
CA PHE A 40 -13.89 6.31 -3.58
C PHE A 40 -15.07 5.34 -3.50
N ALA A 41 -14.93 4.20 -2.81
CA ALA A 41 -16.04 3.26 -2.62
C ALA A 41 -17.18 3.84 -1.76
N MET A 42 -16.85 4.70 -0.77
CA MET A 42 -17.85 5.36 0.08
C MET A 42 -18.49 6.59 -0.58
N GLN A 43 -17.85 7.19 -1.59
CA GLN A 43 -18.39 8.31 -2.37
C GLN A 43 -19.40 7.89 -3.45
N ALA A 44 -19.65 6.59 -3.62
CA ALA A 44 -20.73 6.10 -4.47
C ALA A 44 -22.09 6.30 -3.77
N CYS A 45 -22.57 7.54 -3.76
CA CYS A 45 -23.96 7.91 -3.54
C CYS A 45 -24.33 9.06 -4.48
#